data_AF-A0A9E5NA86-F1
#
_entry.id   AF-A0A9E5NA86-F1
#
_cell.length_a   1.000
_cell.length_b   1.000
_cell.length_c   1.000
_cell.angle_alpha   90.00
_cell.angle_beta   90.00
_cell.angle_gamma   90.00
#
_symmetry.space_group_name_H-M   'P 1'
#
loop_
_entity.id
_entity.type
_entity.pdbx_description
1 polymer ?
#
loop_
_entity_poly.entity_id
_entity_poly.type
_entity_poly.pdbx_seq_one_letter_code
_entity_poly.pdbx_strand_id
1 'polypeptide(L)'
;MYALAVVLAAAIIGVLILLALEIRQWTSGRHFISRRRFVLRIIAGLALMTLLAGVFVGITVLRLTEPTGRPLLFLGYWLGCLLIAMGLVVVALAEMREVKLREKEREHEIWRDIASLIANQTRKKKE
;
A
#
# COMPACT_ATOMS: atom_id res chain seq x y z
N MET A 1 17.39 -7.17 22.68
CA MET A 1 16.07 -7.80 22.42
C MET A 1 14.91 -6.81 22.45
N TYR A 2 14.83 -5.85 23.37
CA TYR A 2 13.71 -4.87 23.43
C TYR A 2 13.67 -3.87 22.26
N ALA A 3 14.81 -3.47 21.71
CA ALA A 3 14.86 -2.51 20.60
C ALA A 3 14.08 -2.98 19.35
N LEU A 4 14.19 -4.27 18.99
CA LEU A 4 13.45 -4.84 17.85
C LEU A 4 11.92 -4.85 18.10
N ALA A 5 11.50 -5.19 19.32
CA ALA A 5 10.09 -5.17 19.69
C ALA A 5 9.50 -3.74 19.64
N VAL A 6 10.26 -2.74 20.09
CA VAL A 6 9.85 -1.33 20.01
C VAL A 6 9.74 -0.84 18.57
N VAL A 7 10.69 -1.20 17.70
CA VAL A 7 10.63 -0.86 16.27
C VAL A 7 9.44 -1.51 15.59
N LEU A 8 9.16 -2.79 15.88
CA LEU A 8 7.97 -3.50 15.38
C LEU A 8 6.67 -2.85 15.85
N ALA A 9 6.57 -2.50 17.13
CA ALA A 9 5.40 -1.82 17.68
C ALA A 9 5.18 -0.45 17.02
N ALA A 10 6.25 0.33 16.83
CA ALA A 10 6.19 1.61 16.13
C ALA A 10 5.75 1.44 14.66
N ALA A 11 6.24 0.41 13.97
CA ALA A 11 5.84 0.10 12.60
C ALA A 11 4.34 -0.27 12.50
N ILE A 12 3.83 -1.09 13.43
CA ILE A 12 2.39 -1.43 13.52
C ILE A 12 1.54 -0.17 13.71
N ILE A 13 1.95 0.71 14.64
CA ILE A 13 1.26 1.98 14.89
C ILE A 13 1.28 2.88 13.63
N GLY A 14 2.42 2.96 12.94
CA GLY A 14 2.54 3.72 11.69
C GLY A 14 1.60 3.22 10.60
N VAL A 15 1.51 1.90 10.42
CA VAL A 15 0.58 1.29 9.45
C VAL A 15 -0.88 1.58 9.82
N LEU A 16 -1.24 1.51 11.10
CA LEU A 16 -2.58 1.85 11.58
C LEU A 16 -2.93 3.33 11.32
N ILE A 17 -1.99 4.25 11.55
CA ILE A 17 -2.20 5.68 11.28
C ILE A 17 -2.41 5.92 9.78
N LEU A 18 -1.59 5.30 8.92
CA LEU A 18 -1.76 5.43 7.46
C LEU A 18 -3.12 4.89 7.00
N LEU A 19 -3.54 3.73 7.50
CA LEU A 19 -4.88 3.16 7.25
C LEU A 19 -5.99 4.08 7.77
N ALA A 20 -5.84 4.69 8.94
CA ALA A 20 -6.82 5.61 9.48
C ALA A 20 -6.94 6.90 8.64
N LEU A 21 -5.80 7.41 8.15
CA LEU A 21 -5.77 8.57 7.25
C LEU A 21 -6.43 8.24 5.91
N GLU A 22 -6.18 7.04 5.37
CA GLU A 22 -6.79 6.51 4.16
C GLU A 22 -8.33 6.45 4.27
N ILE A 23 -8.83 5.85 5.36
CA ILE A 23 -10.27 5.76 5.66
C ILE A 23 -10.85 7.16 5.82
N ARG A 24 -10.17 8.06 6.56
CA ARG A 24 -10.63 9.44 6.76
C ARG A 24 -10.70 10.23 5.45
N GLN A 25 -9.74 10.03 4.55
CA GLN A 25 -9.74 10.63 3.22
C GLN A 25 -10.91 10.11 2.35
N TRP A 26 -11.24 8.82 2.45
CA TRP A 26 -12.40 8.24 1.79
C TRP A 26 -13.72 8.82 2.32
N THR A 27 -13.89 8.92 3.64
CA THR A 27 -15.09 9.48 4.26
C THR A 27 -15.25 10.98 3.99
N SER A 28 -14.15 11.71 3.77
CA SER A 28 -14.18 13.13 3.39
C SER A 28 -14.66 13.39 1.95
N GLY A 29 -15.01 12.36 1.18
CA GLY A 29 -15.67 12.48 -0.13
C GLY A 29 -14.85 13.20 -1.21
N ARG A 30 -13.56 13.45 -0.95
CA ARG A 30 -12.71 14.31 -1.78
C ARG A 30 -12.04 13.62 -2.96
N HIS A 31 -12.35 12.35 -3.22
CA HIS A 31 -11.81 11.63 -4.37
C HIS A 31 -12.78 10.63 -5.01
N PHE A 32 -12.94 10.72 -6.33
CA PHE A 32 -13.43 9.70 -7.26
C PHE A 32 -12.45 8.50 -7.36
N ILE A 33 -12.00 7.96 -6.22
CA ILE A 33 -11.19 6.74 -6.20
C ILE A 33 -12.13 5.54 -6.38
N SER A 34 -11.90 4.76 -7.43
CA SER A 34 -12.65 3.53 -7.71
C SER A 34 -12.63 2.60 -6.50
N ARG A 35 -13.82 2.09 -6.09
CA ARG A 35 -14.00 1.16 -4.94
C ARG A 35 -12.97 0.02 -4.93
N ARG A 36 -12.58 -0.47 -6.12
CA ARG A 36 -11.60 -1.55 -6.27
C ARG A 36 -10.23 -1.21 -5.67
N ARG A 37 -9.79 0.04 -5.79
CA ARG A 37 -8.49 0.51 -5.30
C ARG A 37 -8.48 0.69 -3.79
N PHE A 38 -9.61 1.15 -3.23
CA PHE A 38 -9.80 1.19 -1.79
C PHE A 38 -9.76 -0.22 -1.18
N VAL A 39 -10.44 -1.19 -1.80
CA VAL A 39 -10.41 -2.60 -1.38
C VAL A 39 -9.00 -3.18 -1.48
N LEU A 40 -8.26 -2.93 -2.57
CA LEU A 40 -6.88 -3.37 -2.73
C LEU A 40 -5.95 -2.79 -1.66
N ARG A 41 -6.09 -1.51 -1.31
CA ARG A 41 -5.32 -0.88 -0.22
C ARG A 41 -5.68 -1.43 1.16
N ILE A 42 -6.96 -1.67 1.42
CA ILE A 42 -7.40 -2.31 2.68
C ILE A 42 -6.80 -3.72 2.78
N ILE A 43 -6.86 -4.52 1.71
CA ILE A 43 -6.27 -5.87 1.67
C ILE A 43 -4.75 -5.81 1.87
N ALA A 44 -4.05 -4.87 1.21
CA ALA A 44 -2.61 -4.68 1.37
C ALA A 44 -2.25 -4.27 2.80
N GLY A 45 -3.00 -3.32 3.39
CA GLY A 45 -2.79 -2.88 4.77
C GLY A 45 -3.05 -4.01 5.77
N LEU A 46 -4.09 -4.81 5.54
CA LEU A 46 -4.42 -5.94 6.40
C LEU A 46 -3.38 -7.05 6.30
N ALA A 47 -2.92 -7.39 5.09
CA ALA A 47 -1.84 -8.34 4.88
C ALA A 47 -0.51 -7.86 5.49
N LEU A 48 -0.21 -6.56 5.43
CA LEU A 48 0.96 -5.97 6.08
C LEU A 48 0.87 -6.07 7.61
N MET A 49 -0.30 -5.79 8.18
CA MET A 49 -0.57 -5.96 9.60
C MET A 49 -0.42 -7.42 10.03
N THR A 50 -0.94 -8.37 9.24
CA THR A 50 -0.77 -9.80 9.50
C THR A 50 0.71 -10.21 9.47
N LEU A 51 1.49 -9.66 8.53
CA LEU A 51 2.92 -9.95 8.43
C LEU A 51 3.68 -9.40 9.65
N LEU A 52 3.44 -8.14 10.03
CA LEU A 52 4.05 -7.51 11.21
C LEU A 52 3.67 -8.23 12.51
N ALA A 53 2.39 -8.55 12.70
CA ALA A 53 1.90 -9.30 13.86
C ALA A 53 2.50 -10.71 13.89
N GLY A 54 2.59 -11.36 12.72
CA GLY A 54 3.31 -12.61 12.53
C GLY A 54 4.72 -12.48 13.07
N VAL A 55 5.56 -11.67 12.45
CA VAL A 55 6.97 -11.46 12.83
C VAL A 55 7.11 -11.12 14.32
N PHE A 56 6.23 -10.28 14.86
CA PHE A 56 6.22 -9.97 16.28
C PHE A 56 6.00 -11.22 17.14
N VAL A 57 4.99 -12.04 16.85
CA VAL A 57 4.71 -13.30 17.57
C VAL A 57 5.85 -14.30 17.39
N GLY A 58 6.42 -14.42 16.18
CA GLY A 58 7.55 -15.31 15.89
C GLY A 58 8.79 -14.99 16.72
N ILE A 59 9.10 -13.71 16.86
CA ILE A 59 10.27 -13.23 17.61
C ILE A 59 10.01 -13.26 19.14
N THR A 60 8.84 -12.79 19.59
CA THR A 60 8.57 -12.55 21.02
C THR A 60 7.99 -13.76 21.76
N VAL A 61 7.02 -14.46 21.15
CA VAL A 61 6.29 -15.56 21.79
C VAL A 61 6.98 -16.89 21.51
N LEU A 62 7.31 -17.14 20.25
CA LEU A 62 7.85 -18.42 19.82
C LEU A 62 9.38 -18.50 19.93
N ARG A 63 10.06 -17.38 20.24
CA ARG A 63 11.54 -17.27 20.33
C ARG A 63 12.26 -18.04 19.21
N LEU A 64 11.72 -17.98 17.99
CA LEU A 64 12.30 -18.58 16.79
C LEU A 64 13.56 -17.83 16.34
N THR A 65 14.37 -17.29 17.25
CA THR A 65 15.67 -16.66 16.96
C THR A 65 16.81 -17.68 16.98
N GLU A 66 16.61 -18.84 17.61
CA GLU A 66 17.62 -19.89 17.71
C GLU A 66 17.10 -21.20 17.07
N PRO A 67 17.84 -21.80 16.12
CA PRO A 67 17.40 -23.00 15.39
C PRO A 67 17.42 -24.30 16.22
N THR A 68 17.73 -24.22 17.51
CA THR A 68 18.30 -25.32 18.32
C THR A 68 17.32 -26.45 18.68
N GLY A 69 16.02 -26.31 18.37
CA GLY A 69 15.03 -27.34 18.75
C GLY A 69 14.18 -27.91 17.61
N ARG A 70 13.81 -27.11 16.59
CA ARG A 70 12.84 -27.50 15.54
C ARG A 70 13.11 -26.76 14.22
N PRO A 71 14.18 -27.13 13.47
CA PRO A 71 14.62 -26.38 12.28
C PRO A 71 13.58 -26.35 11.15
N LEU A 72 12.74 -27.39 11.02
CA LEU A 72 11.67 -27.46 10.02
C LEU A 72 10.55 -26.42 10.28
N LEU A 73 10.14 -26.24 11.54
CA LEU A 73 9.14 -25.24 11.90
C LEU A 73 9.69 -23.82 11.77
N PHE A 74 10.95 -23.61 12.13
CA PHE A 74 11.64 -22.33 11.89
C PHE A 74 11.65 -21.98 10.41
N LEU A 75 12.09 -22.91 9.56
CA LEU A 75 12.15 -22.68 8.12
C LEU A 75 10.76 -22.44 7.54
N GLY A 76 9.77 -23.29 7.87
CA GLY A 76 8.42 -23.18 7.34
C GLY A 76 7.72 -21.87 7.75
N TYR A 77 7.94 -21.43 8.99
CA TYR A 77 7.40 -20.17 9.48
C TYR A 77 7.97 -18.97 8.72
N TRP A 78 9.30 -18.89 8.57
CA TRP A 78 9.96 -17.81 7.83
C TRP A 78 9.62 -17.85 6.34
N LEU A 79 9.53 -19.04 5.75
CA LEU A 79 9.08 -19.22 4.36
C LEU A 79 7.65 -18.69 4.19
N GLY A 80 6.76 -18.97 5.14
CA GLY A 80 5.40 -18.43 5.16
C GLY A 80 5.38 -16.90 5.21
N CYS A 81 6.15 -16.29 6.12
CA CYS A 81 6.30 -14.82 6.16
C CYS A 81 6.85 -14.25 4.84
N LEU A 82 7.80 -14.94 4.21
CA LEU A 82 8.39 -14.53 2.94
C LEU A 82 7.38 -14.62 1.78
N LEU A 83 6.53 -15.65 1.74
CA LEU A 83 5.46 -15.76 0.77
C LEU A 83 4.42 -14.64 0.93
N ILE A 84 4.04 -14.30 2.16
CA ILE A 84 3.14 -13.16 2.42
C ILE A 84 3.80 -11.84 1.98
N ALA A 85 5.09 -11.65 2.28
CA ALA A 85 5.86 -10.48 1.84
C ALA A 85 5.86 -10.37 0.30
N MET A 86 6.09 -11.48 -0.38
CA MET A 86 6.09 -11.53 -1.84
C MET A 86 4.70 -11.20 -2.41
N GLY A 87 3.63 -11.71 -1.78
CA GLY A 87 2.26 -11.36 -2.13
C GLY A 87 1.98 -9.86 -1.99
N LEU A 88 2.45 -9.23 -0.91
CA LEU A 88 2.35 -7.78 -0.71
C LEU A 88 3.06 -6.98 -1.81
N VAL A 89 4.26 -7.42 -2.21
CA VAL A 89 4.99 -6.78 -3.32
C VAL A 89 4.20 -6.87 -4.62
N VAL A 90 3.60 -8.02 -4.93
CA VAL A 90 2.77 -8.17 -6.13
C VAL A 90 1.55 -7.25 -6.09
N VAL A 91 0.87 -7.15 -4.94
CA VAL A 91 -0.26 -6.23 -4.75
C VAL A 91 0.17 -4.78 -4.91
N ALA A 92 1.31 -4.39 -4.33
CA ALA A 92 1.86 -3.04 -4.46
C ALA A 92 2.24 -2.70 -5.90
N LEU A 93 2.83 -3.65 -6.64
CA LEU A 93 3.15 -3.48 -8.06
C LEU A 93 1.89 -3.38 -8.93
N ALA A 94 0.86 -4.16 -8.63
CA ALA A 94 -0.43 -4.07 -9.31
C ALA A 94 -1.05 -2.67 -9.10
N GLU A 95 -0.99 -2.15 -7.87
CA GLU A 95 -1.47 -0.80 -7.57
C GLU A 95 -0.68 0.27 -8.34
N MET A 96 0.66 0.19 -8.34
CA MET A 96 1.49 1.12 -9.10
C MET A 96 1.22 1.09 -10.62
N ARG A 97 0.98 -0.10 -11.18
CA ARG A 97 0.64 -0.24 -12.61
C ARG A 97 -0.69 0.44 -12.95
N GLU A 98 -1.71 0.26 -12.11
CA GLU A 98 -3.00 0.93 -12.30
C GLU A 98 -2.90 2.46 -12.19
N VAL A 99 -2.05 2.97 -11.29
CA VAL A 99 -1.80 4.42 -11.18
C VAL A 99 -1.16 4.97 -12.46
N LYS A 100 -0.12 4.33 -12.96
CA LYS A 100 0.60 4.79 -14.16
C LYS A 100 -0.29 4.84 -15.39
N LEU A 101 -1.21 3.89 -15.56
CA LEU A 101 -2.14 3.89 -16.70
C LEU A 101 -3.06 5.10 -16.67
N ARG A 102 -3.59 5.46 -15.49
CA ARG A 102 -4.51 6.60 -15.33
C ARG A 102 -3.81 7.96 -15.38
N GLU A 103 -2.58 8.03 -14.91
CA GLU A 103 -1.78 9.26 -14.99
C GLU A 103 -1.60 9.68 -16.45
N LYS A 104 -1.34 8.70 -17.33
CA LYS A 104 -1.23 8.91 -18.78
C LYS A 104 -2.55 9.40 -19.42
N GLU A 105 -3.69 8.86 -18.97
CA GLU A 105 -5.02 9.32 -19.42
C GLU A 105 -5.31 10.76 -18.96
N ARG A 106 -4.98 11.08 -17.70
CA ARG A 106 -5.15 12.43 -17.14
C ARG A 106 -4.28 13.47 -17.83
N GLU A 107 -3.03 13.13 -18.15
CA GLU A 107 -2.16 14.03 -18.91
C GLU A 107 -2.78 14.36 -20.27
N HIS A 108 -3.33 13.37 -20.98
CA HIS A 108 -4.00 13.59 -22.26
C HIS A 108 -5.24 14.49 -22.15
N GLU A 109 -6.05 14.32 -21.10
CA GLU A 109 -7.20 15.21 -20.85
C GLU A 109 -6.76 16.65 -20.57
N ILE A 110 -5.74 16.84 -19.74
CA ILE A 110 -5.23 18.18 -19.41
C ILE A 110 -4.70 18.87 -20.66
N TRP A 111 -3.91 18.18 -21.49
CA TRP A 111 -3.40 18.74 -22.75
C TRP A 111 -4.53 19.09 -23.72
N ARG A 112 -5.59 18.26 -23.78
CA ARG A 112 -6.76 18.53 -24.61
C ARG A 112 -7.54 19.76 -24.13
N ASP A 113 -7.73 19.90 -22.83
CA ASP A 113 -8.41 21.06 -22.25
C ASP A 113 -7.61 22.34 -22.48
N ILE A 114 -6.28 22.32 -22.29
CA ILE A 114 -5.41 23.46 -22.57
C ILE A 114 -5.48 23.84 -24.06
N ALA A 115 -5.40 22.87 -24.97
CA ALA A 115 -5.50 23.12 -26.40
C ALA A 115 -6.86 23.74 -26.77
N SER A 116 -7.96 23.26 -26.15
CA SER A 116 -9.30 23.81 -26.38
C SER A 116 -9.45 25.25 -25.88
N LEU A 117 -8.84 25.58 -24.73
CA LEU A 117 -8.85 26.93 -24.17
C LEU A 117 -8.08 27.91 -25.05
N ILE A 118 -6.91 27.50 -25.55
CA ILE A 118 -6.09 28.31 -26.46
C ILE A 118 -6.84 28.54 -27.79
N ALA A 119 -7.46 27.50 -28.35
CA ALA A 119 -8.23 27.61 -29.59
C ALA A 119 -9.43 28.58 -29.42
N ASN A 120 -10.17 28.48 -28.32
CA ASN A 120 -11.30 29.36 -28.02
C ASN A 120 -10.87 30.83 -27.79
N GLN A 121 -9.74 31.06 -27.11
CA GLN A 121 -9.20 32.42 -26.95
C GLN A 121 -8.75 33.03 -28.28
N THR A 122 -8.16 32.22 -29.17
CA THR A 122 -7.70 32.69 -30.48
C THR A 122 -8.87 33.05 -31.39
N ARG A 123 -9.99 32.31 -31.31
CA ARG A 123 -11.22 32.60 -32.06
C ARG A 123 -11.89 33.90 -31.60
N LYS A 124 -11.96 34.14 -30.28
CA LYS A 124 -12.57 35.35 -29.69
C LYS A 124 -11.82 36.64 -30.02
N LYS A 125 -10.56 36.56 -30.46
CA LYS A 125 -9.73 37.73 -30.84
C LYS A 125 -9.89 38.14 -32.31
N LYS A 126 -10.52 37.29 -33.14
CA LYS A 126 -10.74 37.54 -34.57
C LYS A 126 -12.13 38.10 -34.89
N GLU A 127 -13.06 38.03 -33.95
CA GLU A 127 -14.35 38.76 -33.97
C GLU A 127 -14.18 40.13 -33.31
#